data_AF-A0ABD1BDD6-F1
#
_entry.id   AF-A0ABD1BDD6-F1
#
_cell.length_a   1.000
_cell.length_b   1.000
_cell.length_c   1.000
_cell.angle_alpha   90.00
_cell.angle_beta   90.00
_cell.angle_gamma   90.00
#
_symmetry.space_group_name_H-M   'P 1'
#
loop_
_entity.id
_entity.type
_entity.pdbx_description
1 polymer ?
#
loop_
_entity_poly.entity_id
_entity_poly.type
_entity_poly.pdbx_seq_one_letter_code
_entity_poly.pdbx_strand_id
1 'polypeptide(L)'
;MELCVISTTTAKAINPFLPSITRRVSSRLFQSDSLLQFGGRLKKPISSLELSCVSRKFGFLGDSTSHGGDFRLFAASPAVEADVKEDRLPADLKVTETVQANSSVKLSVEVPAIVCEDCYQRVLTEFMKLSKVPGFRPKSRVPENIIVGFVGRPYVLRATVESILKRTLPHAMDSVTGRALKDSIQIVSSFPEMEKAYSKLKTLSYEVVVDVVPVLKWNPEDGYKNMKIVVELGDEIDAKKACERQLRQKYKSLGALKIVTDRGLQVGDLAVIDISATTIDEDGSTGQAIPDAESKGFHFDTEEGNRLLPGFLDSIIGIRAGESKSFSLVFPESWKQENLRGQRAQFTVDCKELFYRDLPTLDDSLADKLLPGSTTLKEVEETLAKRCQEMEQEAKEQATDNAILEQIRKMVEVEIPQSLFEEQGRQFYGARLLEIQGNMKLTEEQLASLSSQKAVNEFLETQRESITNIIKQNLAVGDIFKRENLEFSTDELVKEVENSITEFKKHKQEYDEERVKDQVQEILEGAKVLEWLKERAEIQYITR
;
A
#
# COMPACT_ATOMS: atom_id res chain seq x y z
N MET A 1 17.23 60.68 17.97
CA MET A 1 17.07 59.87 19.19
C MET A 1 17.53 58.47 18.82
N GLU A 2 18.85 58.32 18.65
CA GLU A 2 19.79 57.90 19.70
C GLU A 2 19.64 56.41 20.00
N LEU A 3 20.53 55.58 19.44
CA LEU A 3 21.84 55.18 19.98
C LEU A 3 21.67 54.20 21.15
N CYS A 4 22.00 52.91 20.99
CA CYS A 4 23.34 52.29 21.03
C CYS A 4 23.72 51.82 22.45
N VAL A 5 24.70 50.91 22.45
CA VAL A 5 25.55 50.45 23.57
C VAL A 5 25.03 49.17 24.27
N ILE A 6 25.46 47.96 23.86
CA ILE A 6 26.79 47.30 24.04
C ILE A 6 26.96 47.02 25.57
N SER A 7 27.37 45.87 26.10
CA SER A 7 28.62 45.15 25.82
C SER A 7 28.79 43.96 26.79
N THR A 8 29.31 42.84 26.24
CA THR A 8 30.49 42.06 26.74
C THR A 8 30.38 41.31 28.07
N THR A 9 30.99 40.13 28.28
CA THR A 9 32.37 39.70 27.93
C THR A 9 32.47 38.17 28.24
N THR A 10 32.87 37.28 27.30
CA THR A 10 34.19 36.57 27.18
C THR A 10 34.59 35.70 28.38
N ALA A 11 35.24 34.54 28.33
CA ALA A 11 35.95 33.67 27.36
C ALA A 11 36.03 32.27 28.05
N LYS A 12 36.53 31.14 27.51
CA LYS A 12 37.77 30.87 26.77
C LYS A 12 37.81 29.38 26.38
N ALA A 13 38.60 29.10 25.34
CA ALA A 13 38.80 27.84 24.63
C ALA A 13 39.27 26.62 25.46
N ILE A 14 39.13 25.41 24.87
CA ILE A 14 40.21 24.42 24.60
C ILE A 14 39.62 23.25 23.77
N ASN A 15 40.20 22.97 22.61
CA ASN A 15 40.19 21.68 21.89
C ASN A 15 41.40 20.88 22.41
N PRO A 16 41.40 19.51 22.46
CA PRO A 16 41.62 18.76 21.23
C PRO A 16 41.14 17.27 21.20
N PHE A 17 41.26 16.65 20.01
CA PHE A 17 41.33 15.20 19.68
C PHE A 17 40.07 14.29 19.69
N LEU A 18 39.76 13.80 18.48
CA LEU A 18 38.98 12.63 18.01
C LEU A 18 39.55 11.27 18.53
N PRO A 19 38.99 10.06 18.22
CA PRO A 19 37.92 9.69 17.27
C PRO A 19 36.86 8.67 17.79
N SER A 20 35.82 8.37 17.00
CA SER A 20 35.53 7.01 16.48
C SER A 20 34.02 6.68 16.22
N ILE A 21 33.82 6.08 15.04
CA ILE A 21 32.80 5.09 14.63
C ILE A 21 31.39 5.62 14.29
N THR A 22 31.28 6.10 13.06
CA THR A 22 30.07 6.05 12.23
C THR A 22 29.91 4.65 11.62
N ARG A 23 28.75 4.01 11.81
CA ARG A 23 28.32 2.84 11.01
C ARG A 23 27.11 3.26 10.18
N ARG A 24 27.35 3.90 9.04
CA ARG A 24 26.32 4.17 8.01
C ARG A 24 26.17 2.91 7.17
N VAL A 25 25.02 2.25 7.27
CA VAL A 25 24.59 1.22 6.33
C VAL A 25 23.90 1.92 5.17
N SER A 26 24.46 1.71 3.99
CA SER A 26 24.00 2.19 2.68
C SER A 26 22.61 1.61 2.37
N SER A 27 21.62 2.49 2.22
CA SER A 27 20.29 2.19 1.71
C SER A 27 20.34 2.14 0.17
N ARG A 28 20.23 0.95 -0.41
CA ARG A 28 19.95 0.79 -1.85
C ARG A 28 18.46 0.97 -2.08
N LEU A 29 18.11 2.05 -2.77
CA LEU A 29 16.80 2.32 -3.33
C LEU A 29 16.59 1.40 -4.55
N PHE A 30 15.72 0.41 -4.41
CA PHE A 30 15.04 -0.23 -5.53
C PHE A 30 13.59 0.26 -5.49
N GLN A 31 13.27 1.16 -6.43
CA GLN A 31 11.90 1.36 -6.87
C GLN A 31 11.61 0.22 -7.84
N SER A 32 10.59 -0.58 -7.52
CA SER A 32 9.94 -1.46 -8.47
C SER A 32 8.45 -1.36 -8.24
N ASP A 33 7.73 -1.06 -9.32
CA ASP A 33 6.28 -1.00 -9.41
C ASP A 33 5.64 -2.27 -8.81
N SER A 34 4.97 -2.11 -7.67
CA SER A 34 4.14 -3.17 -7.08
C SER A 34 2.77 -3.17 -7.77
N LEU A 35 2.77 -3.69 -8.98
CA LEU A 35 1.55 -4.13 -9.67
C LEU A 35 0.97 -5.34 -8.92
N LEU A 36 -0.36 -5.35 -8.82
CA LEU A 36 -1.19 -6.42 -8.27
C LEU A 36 -0.62 -7.83 -8.51
N GLN A 37 -0.14 -8.48 -7.45
CA GLN A 37 0.24 -9.88 -7.50
C GLN A 37 -1.02 -10.76 -7.43
N PHE A 38 -1.72 -10.92 -8.57
CA PHE A 38 -2.58 -12.07 -8.78
C PHE A 38 -1.75 -13.17 -9.42
N GLY A 39 -0.94 -13.86 -8.61
CA GLY A 39 -0.09 -14.95 -9.07
C GLY A 39 -0.01 -16.02 -7.99
N GLY A 40 -0.95 -16.96 -8.01
CA GLY A 40 -0.96 -18.07 -7.06
C GLY A 40 -1.57 -19.33 -7.66
N ARG A 41 -0.73 -20.20 -8.24
CA ARG A 41 -1.01 -21.64 -8.17
C ARG A 41 -0.34 -22.22 -6.94
N LEU A 42 -1.19 -22.64 -6.02
CA LEU A 42 -0.91 -23.32 -4.76
C LEU A 42 0.29 -24.29 -4.81
N LYS A 43 1.39 -23.89 -4.17
CA LYS A 43 2.25 -24.66 -3.22
C LYS A 43 3.42 -23.77 -2.73
N LYS A 44 3.10 -22.83 -1.82
CA LYS A 44 3.94 -21.96 -0.94
C LYS A 44 5.42 -21.69 -1.36
N PRO A 45 5.87 -20.41 -1.33
CA PRO A 45 5.45 -19.40 -0.35
C PRO A 45 4.92 -18.09 -0.98
N ILE A 46 3.78 -17.63 -0.49
CA ILE A 46 3.32 -16.24 -0.70
C ILE A 46 4.07 -15.38 0.31
N SER A 47 4.97 -14.54 -0.17
CA SER A 47 5.66 -13.53 0.64
C SER A 47 4.77 -12.31 0.84
N SER A 48 4.42 -12.06 2.11
CA SER A 48 4.16 -10.74 2.72
C SER A 48 3.24 -9.77 1.97
N LEU A 49 1.93 -9.99 2.09
CA LEU A 49 0.94 -8.92 2.13
C LEU A 49 0.15 -9.10 3.43
N GLU A 50 0.64 -8.49 4.50
CA GLU A 50 -0.13 -8.39 5.74
C GLU A 50 -1.15 -7.27 5.58
N LEU A 51 -2.43 -7.61 5.63
CA LEU A 51 -3.53 -6.68 5.44
C LEU A 51 -3.89 -6.08 6.79
N SER A 52 -3.70 -4.77 6.96
CA SER A 52 -3.98 -4.10 8.24
C SER A 52 -5.40 -3.55 8.32
N CYS A 53 -6.11 -3.95 9.39
CA CYS A 53 -7.28 -3.24 9.90
C CYS A 53 -6.81 -2.06 10.76
N VAL A 54 -6.91 -0.83 10.25
CA VAL A 54 -6.69 0.38 11.06
C VAL A 54 -7.97 0.71 11.83
N SER A 55 -8.00 0.34 13.11
CA SER A 55 -9.05 0.73 14.06
C SER A 55 -8.95 2.24 14.36
N ARG A 56 -9.97 3.03 13.99
CA ARG A 56 -10.10 4.42 14.45
C ARG A 56 -10.64 4.43 15.89
N LYS A 57 -9.75 4.56 16.87
CA LYS A 57 -10.12 5.07 18.20
C LYS A 57 -10.21 6.59 18.14
N PHE A 58 -11.44 7.12 18.09
CA PHE A 58 -11.71 8.47 18.59
C PHE A 58 -12.26 8.33 20.01
N GLY A 59 -11.50 8.82 20.98
CA GLY A 59 -11.91 8.89 22.38
C GLY A 59 -12.96 9.97 22.60
N PHE A 60 -13.94 9.65 23.44
CA PHE A 60 -14.66 10.64 24.23
C PHE A 60 -14.25 10.46 25.70
N LEU A 61 -13.76 11.55 26.28
CA LEU A 61 -13.35 11.70 27.67
C LEU A 61 -14.51 11.44 28.63
N GLY A 62 -14.20 10.79 29.75
CA GLY A 62 -15.08 10.64 30.91
C GLY A 62 -14.41 9.86 32.03
N ASP A 63 -13.55 10.52 32.80
CA ASP A 63 -12.95 10.02 34.03
C ASP A 63 -14.01 9.58 35.06
N SER A 64 -13.77 8.46 35.74
CA SER A 64 -13.91 8.39 37.20
C SER A 64 -13.22 7.15 37.78
N THR A 65 -12.25 7.40 38.65
CA THR A 65 -11.63 6.48 39.60
C THR A 65 -12.62 5.88 40.61
N SER A 66 -12.48 4.62 41.01
CA SER A 66 -12.40 4.21 42.44
C SER A 66 -12.16 2.71 42.64
N HIS A 67 -11.56 2.40 43.80
CA HIS A 67 -11.03 1.13 44.29
C HIS A 67 -12.05 0.01 44.57
N GLY A 68 -11.58 -1.23 44.37
CA GLY A 68 -11.56 -2.38 45.29
C GLY A 68 -12.70 -2.63 46.29
N GLY A 69 -13.27 -3.84 46.21
CA GLY A 69 -14.00 -4.50 47.30
C GLY A 69 -14.82 -5.71 46.83
N ASP A 70 -14.41 -6.91 47.24
CA ASP A 70 -15.15 -8.17 47.11
C ASP A 70 -16.58 -8.08 47.69
N PHE A 71 -17.57 -8.76 47.09
CA PHE A 71 -18.52 -9.64 47.81
C PHE A 71 -19.55 -10.32 46.87
N ARG A 72 -19.53 -11.66 46.93
CA ARG A 72 -20.64 -12.65 46.86
C ARG A 72 -21.53 -12.81 45.61
N LEU A 73 -21.44 -14.04 45.09
CA LEU A 73 -22.43 -14.83 44.35
C LEU A 73 -23.88 -14.62 44.81
N PHE A 74 -24.78 -14.30 43.87
CA PHE A 74 -26.19 -14.71 43.93
C PHE A 74 -26.81 -14.87 42.54
N ALA A 75 -27.37 -16.07 42.33
CA ALA A 75 -28.56 -16.43 41.55
C ALA A 75 -28.73 -15.91 40.10
N ALA A 76 -28.73 -16.89 39.19
CA ALA A 76 -29.21 -16.78 37.81
C ALA A 76 -30.64 -16.21 37.74
N SER A 77 -30.85 -15.28 36.81
CA SER A 77 -32.15 -14.93 36.25
C SER A 77 -32.07 -15.09 34.73
N PRO A 78 -33.14 -15.55 34.07
CA PRO A 78 -33.10 -15.96 32.69
C PRO A 78 -32.84 -14.76 31.78
N ALA A 79 -32.01 -15.00 30.77
CA ALA A 79 -31.80 -14.10 29.65
C ALA A 79 -33.17 -13.74 29.05
N VAL A 80 -33.50 -12.46 29.09
CA VAL A 80 -34.54 -11.89 28.23
C VAL A 80 -33.92 -11.91 26.85
N GLU A 81 -34.27 -12.92 26.04
CA GLU A 81 -34.16 -12.88 24.59
C GLU A 81 -34.81 -11.57 24.13
N ALA A 82 -33.97 -10.62 23.73
CA ALA A 82 -34.41 -9.40 23.10
C ALA A 82 -34.92 -9.79 21.71
N ASP A 83 -36.23 -9.96 21.60
CA ASP A 83 -36.99 -9.88 20.36
C ASP A 83 -36.49 -8.68 19.54
N VAL A 84 -35.73 -8.94 18.47
CA VAL A 84 -35.49 -7.96 17.42
C VAL A 84 -36.80 -7.84 16.64
N LYS A 85 -37.76 -7.10 17.21
CA LYS A 85 -38.88 -6.58 16.43
C LYS A 85 -38.29 -5.62 15.41
N GLU A 86 -38.39 -5.97 14.13
CA GLU A 86 -38.31 -5.00 13.03
C GLU A 86 -39.13 -3.77 13.44
N ASP A 87 -38.48 -2.64 13.69
CA ASP A 87 -39.13 -1.42 14.17
C ASP A 87 -39.84 -0.73 12.99
N ARG A 88 -40.83 -1.42 12.43
CA ARG A 88 -41.58 -1.03 11.23
C ARG A 88 -42.08 0.40 11.36
N LEU A 89 -41.79 1.21 10.35
CA LEU A 89 -42.25 2.59 10.29
C LEU A 89 -43.79 2.64 10.27
N PRO A 90 -44.41 3.64 10.90
CA PRO A 90 -45.86 3.80 10.90
C PRO A 90 -46.43 4.19 9.52
N ALA A 91 -45.59 4.58 8.56
CA ALA A 91 -45.95 4.85 7.17
C ALA A 91 -44.72 4.67 6.26
N ASP A 92 -44.98 4.37 4.98
CA ASP A 92 -43.94 4.24 3.96
C ASP A 92 -43.28 5.59 3.65
N LEU A 93 -41.97 5.56 3.44
CA LEU A 93 -41.19 6.72 3.03
C LEU A 93 -41.36 6.96 1.54
N LYS A 94 -41.42 8.23 1.11
CA LYS A 94 -41.28 8.57 -0.30
C LYS A 94 -39.80 8.79 -0.60
N VAL A 95 -39.21 7.84 -1.30
CA VAL A 95 -37.81 7.89 -1.73
C VAL A 95 -37.79 8.13 -3.23
N THR A 96 -37.10 9.19 -3.66
CA THR A 96 -36.85 9.45 -5.08
C THR A 96 -35.37 9.27 -5.36
N GLU A 97 -35.06 8.42 -6.35
CA GLU A 97 -33.71 8.09 -6.76
C GLU A 97 -33.29 8.98 -7.95
N THR A 98 -32.12 9.60 -7.85
CA THR A 98 -31.52 10.38 -8.94
C THR A 98 -30.08 9.92 -9.15
N VAL A 99 -29.78 9.43 -10.36
CA VAL A 99 -28.43 9.00 -10.74
C VAL A 99 -27.55 10.22 -10.95
N GLN A 100 -26.34 10.18 -10.39
CA GLN A 100 -25.32 11.23 -10.50
C GLN A 100 -24.08 10.71 -11.25
N ALA A 101 -23.15 11.61 -11.54
CA ALA A 101 -21.86 11.25 -12.14
C ALA A 101 -21.00 10.43 -11.16
N ASN A 102 -20.02 9.68 -11.68
CA ASN A 102 -19.08 8.87 -10.89
C ASN A 102 -19.75 7.69 -10.16
N SER A 103 -20.73 7.04 -10.79
CA SER A 103 -21.44 5.88 -10.20
C SER A 103 -22.02 6.15 -8.81
N SER A 104 -22.54 7.35 -8.59
CA SER A 104 -23.19 7.75 -7.33
C SER A 104 -24.69 7.94 -7.53
N VAL A 105 -25.46 7.65 -6.49
CA VAL A 105 -26.92 7.78 -6.48
C VAL A 105 -27.33 8.70 -5.35
N LYS A 106 -28.10 9.72 -5.69
CA LYS A 106 -28.70 10.64 -4.73
C LYS A 106 -30.14 10.23 -4.45
N LEU A 107 -30.40 9.90 -3.19
CA LEU A 107 -31.70 9.59 -2.63
C LEU A 107 -32.27 10.84 -1.96
N SER A 108 -33.39 11.35 -2.47
CA SER A 108 -34.17 12.37 -1.77
C SER A 108 -35.31 11.68 -1.02
N VAL A 109 -35.25 11.77 0.31
CA VAL A 109 -36.16 11.08 1.23
C VAL A 109 -37.11 12.09 1.83
N GLU A 110 -38.40 11.95 1.55
CA GLU A 110 -39.46 12.71 2.20
C GLU A 110 -40.10 11.85 3.30
N VAL A 111 -40.00 12.33 4.54
CA VAL A 111 -40.54 11.64 5.72
C VAL A 111 -41.98 12.11 5.98
N PRO A 112 -42.97 11.20 6.01
CA PRO A 112 -44.34 11.54 6.35
C PRO A 112 -44.46 12.11 7.77
N ALA A 113 -45.39 13.05 7.99
CA ALA A 113 -45.62 13.68 9.29
C ALA A 113 -45.90 12.67 10.42
N ILE A 114 -46.59 11.56 10.11
CA ILE A 114 -46.92 10.49 11.06
C ILE A 114 -45.65 9.86 11.65
N VAL A 115 -44.63 9.63 10.80
CA VAL A 115 -43.32 9.09 11.23
C VAL A 115 -42.58 10.11 12.09
N CYS A 116 -42.61 11.40 11.70
CA CYS A 116 -42.01 12.47 12.49
C CYS A 116 -42.64 12.59 13.89
N GLU A 117 -43.97 12.49 13.99
CA GLU A 117 -44.70 12.55 15.25
C GLU A 117 -44.38 11.36 16.18
N ASP A 118 -44.30 10.14 15.64
CA ASP A 118 -43.89 8.96 16.41
C ASP A 118 -42.45 9.13 16.95
N CYS A 119 -41.52 9.57 16.10
CA CYS A 119 -40.15 9.87 16.53
C CYS A 119 -40.09 10.96 17.61
N TYR A 120 -40.90 12.02 17.48
CA TYR A 120 -40.99 13.08 18.47
C TYR A 120 -41.51 12.55 19.83
N GLN A 121 -42.57 11.75 19.84
CA GLN A 121 -43.11 11.14 21.07
C GLN A 121 -42.11 10.20 21.74
N ARG A 122 -41.35 9.43 20.96
CA ARG A 122 -40.28 8.56 21.46
C ARG A 122 -39.17 9.37 22.12
N VAL A 123 -38.70 10.44 21.47
CA VAL A 123 -37.68 11.35 22.02
C VAL A 123 -38.16 11.99 23.33
N LEU A 124 -39.42 12.44 23.39
CA LEU A 124 -40.00 12.94 24.64
C LEU A 124 -40.02 11.86 25.73
N THR A 125 -40.34 10.62 25.37
CA THR A 125 -40.36 9.49 26.30
C THR A 125 -38.96 9.16 26.84
N GLU A 126 -37.94 9.22 25.99
CA GLU A 126 -36.55 9.07 26.42
C GLU A 126 -36.11 10.21 27.35
N PHE A 127 -36.46 11.46 27.02
CA PHE A 127 -36.19 12.57 27.93
C PHE A 127 -36.94 12.46 29.25
N MET A 128 -38.18 11.96 29.27
CA MET A 128 -38.93 11.72 30.51
C MET A 128 -38.24 10.69 31.41
N LYS A 129 -37.58 9.68 30.83
CA LYS A 129 -36.82 8.67 31.58
C LYS A 129 -35.51 9.24 32.13
N LEU A 130 -34.82 10.07 31.35
CA LEU A 130 -33.48 10.58 31.67
C LEU A 130 -33.50 11.82 32.57
N SER A 131 -34.50 12.70 32.42
CA SER A 131 -34.55 13.98 33.13
C SER A 131 -35.19 13.86 34.53
N LYS A 132 -34.52 14.42 35.53
CA LYS A 132 -35.06 14.60 36.89
C LYS A 132 -35.70 15.98 37.00
N VAL A 133 -36.91 16.11 36.48
CA VAL A 133 -37.64 17.40 36.50
C VAL A 133 -38.06 17.75 37.94
N PRO A 134 -37.67 18.93 38.47
CA PRO A 134 -38.07 19.36 39.81
C PRO A 134 -39.60 19.36 39.97
N GLY A 135 -40.09 18.83 41.10
CA GLY A 135 -41.53 18.73 41.39
C GLY A 135 -42.22 17.49 40.80
N PHE A 136 -41.53 16.67 40.00
CA PHE A 136 -42.03 15.42 39.46
C PHE A 136 -41.23 14.22 39.99
N ARG A 137 -41.91 13.11 40.25
CA ARG A 137 -41.24 11.86 40.62
C ARG A 137 -40.47 11.32 39.40
N PRO A 138 -39.25 10.76 39.56
CA PRO A 138 -38.54 10.13 38.46
C PRO A 138 -39.41 9.08 37.74
N LYS A 139 -39.39 9.09 36.40
CA LYS A 139 -40.22 8.22 35.53
C LYS A 139 -41.74 8.40 35.67
N SER A 140 -42.21 9.48 36.30
CA SER A 140 -43.63 9.85 36.28
C SER A 140 -44.03 10.51 34.95
N ARG A 141 -45.33 10.48 34.63
CA ARG A 141 -45.86 11.11 33.41
C ARG A 141 -45.82 12.64 33.57
N VAL A 142 -44.78 13.25 33.01
CA VAL A 142 -44.60 14.71 32.96
C VAL A 142 -45.33 15.25 31.72
N PRO A 143 -46.15 16.32 31.83
CA PRO A 143 -46.73 16.98 30.66
C PRO A 143 -45.68 17.49 29.68
N GLU A 144 -45.95 17.36 28.37
CA GLU A 144 -45.01 17.69 27.29
C GLU A 144 -44.46 19.12 27.37
N ASN A 145 -45.32 20.09 27.67
CA ASN A 145 -44.92 21.50 27.76
C ASN A 145 -43.86 21.75 28.84
N ILE A 146 -43.94 21.01 29.96
CA ILE A 146 -43.02 21.17 31.09
C ILE A 146 -41.67 20.56 30.74
N ILE A 147 -41.65 19.38 30.13
CA ILE A 147 -40.39 18.73 29.76
C ILE A 147 -39.67 19.47 28.62
N VAL A 148 -40.40 19.98 27.63
CA VAL A 148 -39.84 20.79 26.55
C VAL A 148 -39.31 22.13 27.09
N GLY A 149 -39.99 22.72 28.08
CA GLY A 149 -39.51 23.91 28.78
C GLY A 149 -38.24 23.66 29.59
N PHE A 150 -38.13 22.48 30.23
CA PHE A 150 -36.99 22.10 31.06
C PHE A 150 -35.74 21.72 30.26
N VAL A 151 -35.91 20.88 29.23
CA VAL A 151 -34.83 20.40 28.36
C VAL A 151 -34.40 21.45 27.34
N GLY A 152 -35.33 22.32 26.95
CA GLY A 152 -35.14 23.35 25.93
C GLY A 152 -35.58 22.88 24.55
N ARG A 153 -36.42 23.70 23.91
CA ARG A 153 -36.93 23.47 22.54
C ARG A 153 -35.86 23.09 21.50
N PRO A 154 -34.71 23.79 21.38
CA PRO A 154 -33.75 23.45 20.32
C PRO A 154 -33.14 22.07 20.49
N TYR A 155 -32.93 21.63 21.73
CA TYR A 155 -32.36 20.32 22.01
C TYR A 155 -33.33 19.17 21.69
N VAL A 156 -34.62 19.36 22.02
CA VAL A 156 -35.68 18.41 21.65
C VAL A 156 -35.80 18.29 20.13
N LEU A 157 -35.76 19.41 19.40
CA LEU A 157 -35.80 19.40 17.93
C LEU A 157 -34.61 18.67 17.33
N ARG A 158 -33.39 18.94 17.80
CA ARG A 158 -32.17 18.25 17.37
C ARG A 158 -32.24 16.74 17.61
N ALA A 159 -32.64 16.33 18.81
CA ALA A 159 -32.80 14.91 19.13
C ALA A 159 -33.90 14.25 18.29
N THR A 160 -34.97 14.99 17.96
CA THR A 160 -36.04 14.49 17.08
C THR A 160 -35.52 14.27 15.66
N VAL A 161 -34.80 15.23 15.08
CA VAL A 161 -34.19 15.08 13.74
C VAL A 161 -33.20 13.92 13.73
N GLU A 162 -32.36 13.77 14.75
CA GLU A 162 -31.44 12.64 14.88
C GLU A 162 -32.18 11.30 14.96
N SER A 163 -33.26 11.23 15.75
CA SER A 163 -34.10 10.03 15.86
C SER A 163 -34.79 9.68 14.54
N ILE A 164 -35.25 10.69 13.79
CA ILE A 164 -35.84 10.48 12.46
C ILE A 164 -34.78 9.87 11.55
N LEU A 165 -33.62 10.51 11.39
CA LEU A 165 -32.55 10.03 10.53
C LEU A 165 -32.11 8.60 10.86
N LYS A 166 -31.88 8.29 12.15
CA LYS A 166 -31.47 6.95 12.58
C LYS A 166 -32.45 5.85 12.15
N ARG A 167 -33.74 6.17 12.11
CA ARG A 167 -34.78 5.19 11.79
C ARG A 167 -35.14 5.17 10.30
N THR A 168 -35.17 6.32 9.65
CA THR A 168 -35.58 6.42 8.24
C THR A 168 -34.42 6.12 7.28
N LEU A 169 -33.17 6.28 7.69
CA LEU A 169 -32.01 6.01 6.84
C LEU A 169 -31.91 4.54 6.41
N PRO A 170 -31.99 3.52 7.30
CA PRO A 170 -31.97 2.12 6.87
C PRO A 170 -33.10 1.80 5.87
N HIS A 171 -34.31 2.29 6.14
CA HIS A 171 -35.46 2.09 5.25
C HIS A 171 -35.33 2.80 3.91
N ALA A 172 -34.70 3.98 3.87
CA ALA A 172 -34.40 4.64 2.61
C ALA A 172 -33.34 3.87 1.80
N MET A 173 -32.38 3.26 2.49
CA MET A 173 -31.31 2.46 1.90
C MET A 173 -31.79 1.13 1.32
N ASP A 174 -32.91 0.56 1.79
CA ASP A 174 -33.48 -0.71 1.30
C ASP A 174 -33.56 -0.75 -0.24
N SER A 175 -33.87 0.39 -0.88
CA SER A 175 -33.91 0.53 -2.35
C SER A 175 -32.56 0.28 -3.06
N VAL A 176 -31.43 0.55 -2.41
CA VAL A 176 -30.07 0.51 -2.98
C VAL A 176 -29.16 -0.54 -2.32
N THR A 177 -29.60 -1.20 -1.24
CA THR A 177 -28.81 -2.19 -0.46
C THR A 177 -28.02 -3.19 -1.30
N GLY A 178 -28.58 -3.71 -2.40
CA GLY A 178 -27.92 -4.70 -3.25
C GLY A 178 -26.81 -4.16 -4.17
N ARG A 179 -26.66 -2.84 -4.29
CA ARG A 179 -25.67 -2.20 -5.18
C ARG A 179 -24.80 -1.16 -4.48
N ALA A 180 -25.21 -0.69 -3.30
CA ALA A 180 -24.46 0.30 -2.52
C ALA A 180 -23.12 -0.25 -2.02
N LEU A 181 -22.08 0.56 -2.07
CA LEU A 181 -20.81 0.25 -1.42
C LEU A 181 -20.94 0.41 0.09
N LYS A 182 -20.34 -0.52 0.85
CA LYS A 182 -20.29 -0.47 2.32
C LYS A 182 -19.64 0.87 2.75
N ASP A 183 -20.18 1.50 3.79
CA ASP A 183 -19.68 2.77 4.37
C ASP A 183 -19.61 4.01 3.44
N SER A 184 -20.25 3.97 2.27
CA SER A 184 -20.27 5.09 1.31
C SER A 184 -21.38 6.13 1.55
N ILE A 185 -22.18 5.96 2.60
CA ILE A 185 -23.38 6.76 2.84
C ILE A 185 -22.99 8.16 3.34
N GLN A 186 -23.34 9.19 2.58
CA GLN A 186 -23.12 10.59 2.95
C GLN A 186 -24.43 11.38 2.94
N ILE A 187 -24.79 11.96 4.09
CA ILE A 187 -25.93 12.87 4.18
C ILE A 187 -25.46 14.25 3.68
N VAL A 188 -26.01 14.70 2.54
CA VAL A 188 -25.66 15.99 1.93
C VAL A 188 -26.34 17.14 2.67
N SER A 189 -27.55 16.91 3.17
CA SER A 189 -28.31 17.92 3.89
C SER A 189 -27.63 18.31 5.21
N SER A 190 -27.44 19.62 5.40
CA SER A 190 -26.83 20.14 6.63
C SER A 190 -27.79 20.01 7.81
N PHE A 191 -27.28 19.51 8.95
CA PHE A 191 -28.11 19.27 10.14
C PHE A 191 -28.88 20.52 10.63
N PRO A 192 -28.29 21.72 10.70
CA PRO A 192 -29.01 22.93 11.09
C PRO A 192 -30.12 23.35 10.11
N GLU A 193 -30.01 22.98 8.83
CA GLU A 193 -31.06 23.26 7.84
C GLU A 193 -32.25 22.33 8.03
N MET A 194 -31.97 21.05 8.32
CA MET A 194 -32.99 20.05 8.69
C MET A 194 -33.77 20.47 9.95
N GLU A 195 -33.08 20.95 10.99
CA GLU A 195 -33.72 21.50 12.20
C GLU A 195 -34.69 22.65 11.88
N LYS A 196 -34.24 23.60 11.05
CA LYS A 196 -35.04 24.77 10.63
C LYS A 196 -36.26 24.36 9.79
N ALA A 197 -36.08 23.40 8.88
CA ALA A 197 -37.16 22.88 8.05
C ALA A 197 -38.23 22.18 8.90
N TYR A 198 -37.79 21.28 9.79
CA TYR A 198 -38.68 20.55 10.70
C TYR A 198 -39.45 21.50 11.63
N SER A 199 -38.80 22.52 12.20
CA SER A 199 -39.47 23.51 13.06
C SER A 199 -40.59 24.30 12.37
N LYS A 200 -40.54 24.45 11.03
CA LYS A 200 -41.53 25.23 10.27
C LYS A 200 -42.67 24.36 9.77
N LEU A 201 -42.34 23.20 9.21
CA LEU A 201 -43.28 22.38 8.45
C LEU A 201 -43.75 21.13 9.21
N LYS A 202 -43.08 20.77 10.32
CA LYS A 202 -43.26 19.48 11.04
C LYS A 202 -43.07 18.23 10.17
N THR A 203 -42.55 18.42 8.95
CA THR A 203 -42.12 17.37 8.03
C THR A 203 -40.62 17.51 7.82
N LEU A 204 -39.96 16.40 7.51
CA LEU A 204 -38.52 16.38 7.24
C LEU A 204 -38.28 15.80 5.86
N SER A 205 -37.47 16.49 5.07
CA SER A 205 -36.90 15.98 3.82
C SER A 205 -35.39 16.10 3.91
N TYR A 206 -34.67 15.04 3.54
CA TYR A 206 -33.22 15.04 3.53
C TYR A 206 -32.67 14.28 2.32
N GLU A 207 -31.46 14.65 1.94
CA GLU A 207 -30.77 14.11 0.79
C GLU A 207 -29.56 13.28 1.23
N VAL A 208 -29.45 12.09 0.67
CA VAL A 208 -28.35 11.14 0.90
C VAL A 208 -27.70 10.83 -0.43
N VAL A 209 -26.38 10.91 -0.50
CA VAL A 209 -25.60 10.40 -1.62
C VAL A 209 -24.97 9.09 -1.19
N VAL A 210 -25.07 8.10 -2.05
CA VAL A 210 -24.53 6.76 -1.84
C VAL A 210 -23.76 6.39 -3.09
N ASP A 211 -22.55 5.90 -2.90
CA ASP A 211 -21.77 5.37 -4.01
C ASP A 211 -22.19 3.93 -4.30
N VAL A 212 -22.35 3.62 -5.58
CA VAL A 212 -22.85 2.35 -6.07
C VAL A 212 -21.72 1.62 -6.79
N VAL A 213 -21.76 0.28 -6.77
CA VAL A 213 -20.83 -0.54 -7.55
C VAL A 213 -20.90 -0.09 -9.02
N PRO A 214 -19.77 0.35 -9.60
CA PRO A 214 -19.77 0.95 -10.92
C PRO A 214 -20.03 -0.10 -12.01
N VAL A 215 -20.74 0.31 -13.06
CA VAL A 215 -21.03 -0.55 -14.22
C VAL A 215 -19.91 -0.42 -15.25
N LEU A 216 -19.32 -1.57 -15.62
CA LEU A 216 -18.22 -1.64 -16.57
C LEU A 216 -18.71 -1.55 -18.02
N LYS A 217 -18.06 -0.70 -18.81
CA LYS A 217 -18.24 -0.63 -20.27
C LYS A 217 -17.00 -1.20 -20.95
N TRP A 218 -17.21 -2.17 -21.84
CA TRP A 218 -16.14 -2.85 -22.57
C TRP A 218 -16.08 -2.35 -24.00
N ASN A 219 -14.89 -1.95 -24.43
CA ASN A 219 -14.60 -1.45 -25.76
C ASN A 219 -13.46 -2.29 -26.38
N PRO A 220 -13.76 -3.31 -27.21
CA PRO A 220 -15.06 -3.87 -27.60
C PRO A 220 -15.68 -4.85 -26.59
N GLU A 221 -16.99 -5.13 -26.69
CA GLU A 221 -17.78 -5.89 -25.69
C GLU A 221 -17.19 -7.25 -25.27
N ASP A 222 -16.59 -7.98 -26.21
CA ASP A 222 -15.99 -9.31 -26.01
C ASP A 222 -14.48 -9.32 -26.35
N GLY A 223 -13.82 -8.16 -26.30
CA GLY A 223 -12.41 -8.00 -26.70
C GLY A 223 -11.43 -8.89 -25.93
N TYR A 224 -11.80 -9.29 -24.70
CA TYR A 224 -10.97 -10.10 -23.81
C TYR A 224 -10.84 -11.58 -24.23
N LYS A 225 -11.69 -12.10 -25.15
CA LYS A 225 -11.68 -13.53 -25.53
C LYS A 225 -10.54 -13.93 -26.48
N ASN A 226 -10.08 -13.02 -27.33
CA ASN A 226 -9.05 -13.31 -28.36
C ASN A 226 -7.93 -12.26 -28.31
N MET A 227 -7.34 -12.06 -27.13
CA MET A 227 -6.26 -11.10 -26.96
C MET A 227 -4.94 -11.63 -27.52
N LYS A 228 -4.22 -10.76 -28.22
CA LYS A 228 -2.82 -11.00 -28.60
C LYS A 228 -1.94 -10.23 -27.65
N ILE A 229 -1.12 -10.95 -26.88
CA ILE A 229 -0.34 -10.37 -25.79
C ILE A 229 1.13 -10.60 -26.09
N VAL A 230 1.87 -9.51 -26.14
CA VAL A 230 3.32 -9.54 -26.30
C VAL A 230 3.95 -9.34 -24.93
N VAL A 231 4.72 -10.33 -24.48
CA VAL A 231 5.44 -10.30 -23.21
C VAL A 231 6.92 -10.10 -23.51
N GLU A 232 7.46 -8.96 -23.09
CA GLU A 232 8.89 -8.66 -23.18
C GLU A 232 9.62 -9.28 -21.97
N LEU A 233 10.54 -10.21 -22.25
CA LEU A 233 11.39 -10.84 -21.25
C LEU A 233 12.80 -10.24 -21.35
N GLY A 234 13.31 -9.77 -20.22
CA GLY A 234 14.69 -9.30 -20.13
C GLY A 234 15.69 -10.45 -20.21
N ASP A 235 16.84 -10.19 -20.82
CA ASP A 235 17.97 -11.12 -20.93
C ASP A 235 18.49 -11.65 -19.57
N GLU A 236 18.24 -10.94 -18.46
CA GLU A 236 18.60 -11.35 -17.10
C GLU A 236 17.71 -12.50 -16.55
N ILE A 237 16.56 -12.77 -17.17
CA ILE A 237 15.59 -13.77 -16.73
C ILE A 237 15.97 -15.20 -17.17
N ASP A 238 16.88 -15.34 -18.14
CA ASP A 238 17.31 -16.64 -18.68
C ASP A 238 18.00 -17.50 -17.60
N ALA A 239 17.40 -18.64 -17.23
CA ALA A 239 17.84 -19.44 -16.10
C ALA A 239 19.30 -19.90 -16.23
N LYS A 240 19.80 -20.13 -17.44
CA LYS A 240 21.18 -20.55 -17.67
C LYS A 240 22.16 -19.42 -17.31
N LYS A 241 21.94 -18.22 -17.86
CA LYS A 241 22.76 -17.05 -17.56
C LYS A 241 22.69 -16.70 -16.07
N ALA A 242 21.50 -16.79 -15.46
CA ALA A 242 21.31 -16.55 -14.03
C ALA A 242 22.06 -17.58 -13.17
N CYS A 243 21.99 -18.87 -13.52
CA CYS A 243 22.68 -19.95 -12.83
C CYS A 243 24.20 -19.78 -12.89
N GLU A 244 24.76 -19.55 -14.09
CA GLU A 244 26.20 -19.29 -14.27
C GLU A 244 26.65 -18.08 -13.45
N ARG A 245 25.85 -17.01 -13.44
CA ARG A 245 26.13 -15.81 -12.66
C ARG A 245 26.13 -16.08 -11.16
N GLN A 246 25.12 -16.80 -10.64
CA GLN A 246 25.04 -17.16 -9.23
C GLN A 246 26.19 -18.07 -8.81
N LEU A 247 26.53 -19.07 -9.63
CA LEU A 247 27.66 -19.96 -9.41
C LEU A 247 28.97 -19.16 -9.37
N ARG A 248 29.20 -18.29 -10.36
CA ARG A 248 30.38 -17.41 -10.40
C ARG A 248 30.47 -16.51 -9.18
N GLN A 249 29.36 -15.92 -8.75
CA GLN A 249 29.32 -15.06 -7.56
C GLN A 249 29.64 -15.83 -6.28
N LYS A 250 29.08 -17.03 -6.11
CA LYS A 250 29.38 -17.91 -4.97
C LYS A 250 30.83 -18.36 -4.98
N TYR A 251 31.34 -18.80 -6.13
CA TYR A 251 32.73 -19.21 -6.29
C TYR A 251 33.71 -18.07 -5.97
N LYS A 252 33.41 -16.85 -6.44
CA LYS A 252 34.17 -15.64 -6.07
C LYS A 252 34.20 -15.35 -4.58
N SER A 253 33.12 -15.62 -3.86
CA SER A 253 33.05 -15.37 -2.42
C SER A 253 34.00 -16.27 -1.61
N LEU A 254 34.42 -17.40 -2.18
CA LEU A 254 35.39 -18.31 -1.58
C LEU A 254 36.85 -17.88 -1.81
N GLY A 255 37.10 -16.98 -2.78
CA GLY A 255 38.44 -16.51 -3.11
C GLY A 255 39.00 -15.55 -2.06
N ALA A 256 40.25 -15.77 -1.66
CA ALA A 256 40.95 -14.87 -0.75
C ALA A 256 41.44 -13.62 -1.51
N LEU A 257 41.26 -12.44 -0.92
CA LEU A 257 41.75 -11.20 -1.51
C LEU A 257 43.23 -11.02 -1.17
N LYS A 258 44.06 -10.83 -2.19
CA LYS A 258 45.49 -10.54 -2.04
C LYS A 258 45.81 -9.18 -2.66
N ILE A 259 46.62 -8.39 -1.98
CA ILE A 259 46.99 -7.05 -2.41
C ILE A 259 47.89 -7.15 -3.65
N VAL A 260 47.66 -6.27 -4.63
CA VAL A 260 48.48 -6.11 -5.83
C VAL A 260 49.21 -4.78 -5.77
N THR A 261 50.54 -4.82 -5.81
CA THR A 261 51.40 -3.62 -5.86
C THR A 261 52.19 -3.50 -7.17
N ASP A 262 52.33 -4.59 -7.92
CA ASP A 262 53.38 -4.71 -8.94
C ASP A 262 52.86 -4.49 -10.37
N ARG A 263 51.53 -4.46 -10.54
CA ARG A 263 50.85 -4.27 -11.83
C ARG A 263 49.64 -3.33 -11.70
N GLY A 264 49.18 -2.81 -12.84
CA GLY A 264 47.94 -2.04 -12.91
C GLY A 264 46.69 -2.91 -12.87
N LEU A 265 45.54 -2.25 -12.68
CA LEU A 265 44.19 -2.82 -12.67
C LEU A 265 43.91 -3.63 -13.94
N GLN A 266 43.48 -4.88 -13.77
CA GLN A 266 42.99 -5.76 -14.84
C GLN A 266 41.55 -6.21 -14.57
N VAL A 267 40.89 -6.71 -15.62
CA VAL A 267 39.55 -7.31 -15.48
C VAL A 267 39.64 -8.57 -14.63
N GLY A 268 38.82 -8.68 -13.59
CA GLY A 268 38.88 -9.72 -12.56
C GLY A 268 39.33 -9.23 -11.18
N ASP A 269 39.96 -8.05 -11.10
CA ASP A 269 40.42 -7.46 -9.86
C ASP A 269 39.31 -6.71 -9.09
N LEU A 270 39.53 -6.54 -7.79
CA LEU A 270 38.75 -5.70 -6.91
C LEU A 270 39.57 -4.46 -6.54
N ALA A 271 39.06 -3.27 -6.85
CA ALA A 271 39.72 -2.01 -6.51
C ALA A 271 38.92 -1.23 -5.46
N VAL A 272 39.62 -0.60 -4.53
CA VAL A 272 39.03 0.41 -3.64
C VAL A 272 39.35 1.77 -4.22
N ILE A 273 38.33 2.44 -4.73
CA ILE A 273 38.46 3.70 -5.47
C ILE A 273 37.65 4.83 -4.82
N ASP A 274 38.16 6.05 -4.89
CA ASP A 274 37.37 7.27 -4.68
C ASP A 274 37.00 7.81 -6.06
N ILE A 275 35.72 8.08 -6.27
CA ILE A 275 35.17 8.61 -7.52
C ILE A 275 34.63 10.00 -7.23
N SER A 276 35.03 10.96 -8.06
CA SER A 276 34.44 12.29 -8.11
C SER A 276 34.05 12.62 -9.55
N ALA A 277 32.94 13.34 -9.71
CA ALA A 277 32.42 13.71 -11.01
C ALA A 277 32.04 15.20 -11.04
N THR A 278 32.43 15.90 -12.11
CA THR A 278 32.05 17.28 -12.38
C THR A 278 31.43 17.39 -13.76
N THR A 279 30.43 18.28 -13.92
CA THR A 279 29.84 18.57 -15.23
C THR A 279 30.84 19.26 -16.14
N ILE A 280 30.71 19.07 -17.46
CA ILE A 280 31.47 19.82 -18.47
C ILE A 280 30.47 20.69 -19.23
N ASP A 281 30.67 22.01 -19.20
CA ASP A 281 29.85 22.97 -19.94
C ASP A 281 30.21 22.97 -21.45
N GLU A 282 29.33 23.50 -22.30
CA GLU A 282 29.51 23.54 -23.77
C GLU A 282 30.82 24.21 -24.22
N ASP A 283 31.36 25.11 -23.38
CA ASP A 283 32.64 25.81 -23.60
C ASP A 283 33.88 25.00 -23.15
N GLY A 284 33.71 23.76 -22.69
CA GLY A 284 34.80 22.89 -22.22
C GLY A 284 35.36 23.23 -20.83
N SER A 285 34.68 24.11 -20.08
CA SER A 285 35.04 24.46 -18.71
C SER A 285 34.45 23.46 -17.71
N THR A 286 35.21 23.16 -16.65
CA THR A 286 34.77 22.29 -15.55
C THR A 286 33.68 22.99 -14.74
N GLY A 287 32.46 22.47 -14.82
CA GLY A 287 31.26 23.01 -14.16
C GLY A 287 31.09 22.51 -12.72
N GLN A 288 29.84 22.47 -12.26
CA GLN A 288 29.48 22.07 -10.89
C GLN A 288 29.74 20.58 -10.62
N ALA A 289 30.09 20.27 -9.37
CA ALA A 289 30.23 18.90 -8.88
C ALA A 289 28.89 18.16 -8.88
N ILE A 290 28.90 16.87 -9.22
CA ILE A 290 27.73 16.00 -9.25
C ILE A 290 27.77 15.14 -7.97
N PRO A 291 27.09 15.55 -6.87
CA PRO A 291 27.16 14.84 -5.60
C PRO A 291 26.64 13.40 -5.70
N ASP A 292 25.67 13.16 -6.59
CA ASP A 292 25.08 11.84 -6.81
C ASP A 292 26.05 10.83 -7.46
N ALA A 293 27.14 11.32 -8.07
CA ALA A 293 28.16 10.51 -8.73
C ALA A 293 29.50 10.51 -7.95
N GLU A 294 29.52 11.06 -6.73
CA GLU A 294 30.69 11.01 -5.84
C GLU A 294 30.59 9.81 -4.88
N SER A 295 31.68 9.05 -4.75
CA SER A 295 31.75 7.93 -3.81
C SER A 295 33.15 7.80 -3.23
N LYS A 296 33.26 7.60 -1.92
CA LYS A 296 34.54 7.42 -1.21
C LYS A 296 34.66 6.01 -0.66
N GLY A 297 35.80 5.37 -0.89
CA GLY A 297 36.07 3.99 -0.48
C GLY A 297 35.18 2.98 -1.21
N PHE A 298 34.84 3.26 -2.46
CA PHE A 298 33.97 2.41 -3.25
C PHE A 298 34.68 1.11 -3.61
N HIS A 299 34.09 -0.03 -3.25
CA HIS A 299 34.61 -1.34 -3.59
C HIS A 299 34.10 -1.71 -4.99
N PHE A 300 35.00 -1.65 -5.96
CA PHE A 300 34.69 -1.85 -7.37
C PHE A 300 35.21 -3.21 -7.84
N ASP A 301 34.30 -4.15 -8.13
CA ASP A 301 34.62 -5.41 -8.80
C ASP A 301 34.58 -5.16 -10.32
N THR A 302 35.74 -5.29 -10.96
CA THR A 302 35.91 -4.98 -12.39
C THR A 302 35.08 -5.87 -13.31
N GLU A 303 34.71 -7.09 -12.89
CA GLU A 303 33.84 -7.95 -13.69
C GLU A 303 32.39 -7.47 -13.72
N GLU A 304 31.98 -6.66 -12.74
CA GLU A 304 30.69 -5.96 -12.74
C GLU A 304 30.80 -4.56 -13.37
N GLY A 305 31.95 -4.22 -13.96
CA GLY A 305 32.30 -2.86 -14.37
C GLY A 305 31.34 -2.21 -15.37
N ASN A 306 30.66 -3.00 -16.19
CA ASN A 306 29.64 -2.50 -17.12
C ASN A 306 28.36 -2.00 -16.44
N ARG A 307 28.18 -2.23 -15.14
CA ARG A 307 27.00 -1.81 -14.37
C ARG A 307 27.07 -0.36 -13.88
N LEU A 308 28.26 0.24 -13.83
CA LEU A 308 28.40 1.66 -13.48
C LEU A 308 28.03 2.53 -14.69
N LEU A 309 28.99 2.76 -15.59
CA LEU A 309 28.82 3.61 -16.75
C LEU A 309 29.58 2.97 -17.92
N PRO A 310 28.97 2.82 -19.11
CA PRO A 310 29.67 2.30 -20.28
C PRO A 310 30.96 3.10 -20.55
N GLY A 311 32.09 2.41 -20.74
CA GLY A 311 33.40 3.04 -20.95
C GLY A 311 34.14 3.47 -19.67
N PHE A 312 33.52 3.37 -18.49
CA PHE A 312 34.18 3.67 -17.21
C PHE A 312 35.31 2.68 -16.92
N LEU A 313 35.03 1.38 -17.01
CA LEU A 313 36.03 0.34 -16.78
C LEU A 313 37.23 0.51 -17.72
N ASP A 314 36.97 0.67 -19.03
CA ASP A 314 38.01 0.85 -20.05
C ASP A 314 38.92 2.06 -19.76
N SER A 315 38.33 3.12 -19.20
CA SER A 315 39.06 4.33 -18.84
C SER A 315 39.97 4.15 -17.64
N ILE A 316 39.68 3.23 -16.71
CA ILE A 316 40.50 2.99 -15.49
C ILE A 316 41.43 1.78 -15.60
N ILE A 317 41.27 0.92 -16.60
CA ILE A 317 42.19 -0.20 -16.83
C ILE A 317 43.65 0.29 -16.85
N GLY A 318 44.52 -0.43 -16.15
CA GLY A 318 45.93 -0.14 -16.02
C GLY A 318 46.33 0.84 -14.92
N ILE A 319 45.38 1.48 -14.22
CA ILE A 319 45.69 2.33 -13.06
C ILE A 319 46.35 1.53 -11.93
N ARG A 320 47.37 2.07 -11.27
CA ARG A 320 48.01 1.42 -10.12
C ARG A 320 47.45 1.91 -8.80
N ALA A 321 47.71 1.16 -7.73
CA ALA A 321 47.39 1.60 -6.38
C ALA A 321 48.16 2.90 -6.05
N GLY A 322 47.45 3.89 -5.53
CA GLY A 322 47.94 5.24 -5.27
C GLY A 322 47.88 6.21 -6.45
N GLU A 323 47.46 5.78 -7.64
CA GLU A 323 47.36 6.65 -8.81
C GLU A 323 45.95 7.24 -8.98
N SER A 324 45.92 8.46 -9.53
CA SER A 324 44.72 9.21 -9.87
C SER A 324 44.61 9.31 -11.39
N LYS A 325 43.42 9.07 -11.94
CA LYS A 325 43.15 9.19 -13.37
C LYS A 325 41.87 9.96 -13.62
N SER A 326 41.96 10.94 -14.51
CA SER A 326 40.80 11.75 -14.91
C SER A 326 40.45 11.51 -16.37
N PHE A 327 39.16 11.35 -16.67
CA PHE A 327 38.64 11.09 -18.01
C PHE A 327 37.22 11.62 -18.17
N SER A 328 36.82 11.96 -19.40
CA SER A 328 35.46 12.46 -19.68
C SER A 328 34.57 11.34 -20.21
N LEU A 329 33.38 11.17 -19.64
CA LEU A 329 32.35 10.27 -20.16
C LEU A 329 31.01 11.00 -20.31
N VAL A 330 30.14 10.44 -21.13
CA VAL A 330 28.78 10.93 -21.34
C VAL A 330 27.83 9.94 -20.69
N PHE A 331 26.87 10.45 -19.93
CA PHE A 331 25.81 9.64 -19.36
C PHE A 331 24.83 9.17 -20.45
N PRO A 332 24.48 7.86 -20.51
CA PRO A 332 23.50 7.35 -21.45
C PRO A 332 22.15 8.05 -21.33
N GLU A 333 21.40 8.12 -22.43
CA GLU A 333 20.01 8.63 -22.41
C GLU A 333 19.09 7.77 -21.53
N SER A 334 19.43 6.49 -21.34
CA SER A 334 18.69 5.55 -20.48
C SER A 334 19.04 5.65 -18.99
N TRP A 335 19.74 6.70 -18.54
CA TRP A 335 20.14 6.84 -17.14
C TRP A 335 18.94 7.08 -16.20
N LYS A 336 19.03 6.63 -14.95
CA LYS A 336 17.89 6.71 -14.00
C LYS A 336 17.49 8.15 -13.66
N GLN A 337 18.47 9.02 -13.43
CA GLN A 337 18.23 10.43 -13.12
C GLN A 337 18.07 11.24 -14.40
N GLU A 338 16.91 11.86 -14.58
CA GLU A 338 16.61 12.67 -15.78
C GLU A 338 17.61 13.80 -15.98
N ASN A 339 18.03 14.44 -14.88
CA ASN A 339 18.97 15.57 -14.89
C ASN A 339 20.37 15.20 -15.40
N LEU A 340 20.74 13.92 -15.42
CA LEU A 340 22.07 13.47 -15.85
C LEU A 340 22.04 12.83 -17.24
N ARG A 341 20.87 12.56 -17.84
CA ARG A 341 20.76 11.88 -19.15
C ARG A 341 21.44 12.72 -20.24
N GLY A 342 22.36 12.13 -21.00
CA GLY A 342 23.08 12.80 -22.08
C GLY A 342 24.11 13.83 -21.63
N GLN A 343 24.27 14.07 -20.32
CA GLN A 343 25.20 15.08 -19.82
C GLN A 343 26.63 14.56 -19.90
N ARG A 344 27.57 15.45 -20.26
CA ARG A 344 29.00 15.15 -20.28
C ARG A 344 29.60 15.49 -18.91
N ALA A 345 30.32 14.54 -18.33
CA ALA A 345 30.97 14.70 -17.03
C ALA A 345 32.44 14.30 -17.08
N GLN A 346 33.27 15.04 -16.35
CA GLN A 346 34.65 14.71 -16.07
C GLN A 346 34.70 13.88 -14.79
N PHE A 347 35.12 12.63 -14.90
CA PHE A 347 35.36 11.74 -13.77
C PHE A 347 36.82 11.83 -13.35
N THR A 348 37.05 11.88 -12.05
CA THR A 348 38.38 11.69 -11.45
C THR A 348 38.29 10.52 -10.48
N VAL A 349 39.10 9.50 -10.75
CA VAL A 349 39.14 8.25 -10.00
C VAL A 349 40.50 8.11 -9.35
N ASP A 350 40.51 8.02 -8.02
CA ASP A 350 41.70 7.76 -7.22
C ASP A 350 41.69 6.31 -6.77
N CYS A 351 42.64 5.51 -7.23
CA CYS A 351 42.77 4.13 -6.82
C CYS A 351 43.55 4.04 -5.51
N LYS A 352 42.88 3.71 -4.40
CA LYS A 352 43.56 3.56 -3.09
C LYS A 352 44.27 2.23 -3.00
N GLU A 353 43.53 1.15 -3.21
CA GLU A 353 44.02 -0.21 -3.03
C GLU A 353 43.54 -1.09 -4.18
N LEU A 354 44.39 -2.02 -4.58
CA LEU A 354 44.11 -3.00 -5.63
C LEU A 354 44.27 -4.40 -5.05
N PHE A 355 43.27 -5.24 -5.29
CA PHE A 355 43.26 -6.64 -4.85
C PHE A 355 43.01 -7.56 -6.03
N TYR A 356 43.69 -8.70 -6.07
CA TYR A 356 43.31 -9.83 -6.92
C TYR A 356 42.66 -10.92 -6.07
N ARG A 357 41.73 -11.65 -6.67
CA ARG A 357 41.08 -12.81 -6.04
C ARG A 357 41.90 -14.07 -6.31
N ASP A 358 42.43 -14.67 -5.27
CA ASP A 358 43.05 -15.99 -5.34
C ASP A 358 41.96 -17.05 -5.18
N LEU A 359 41.53 -17.63 -6.30
CA LEU A 359 40.43 -18.58 -6.36
C LEU A 359 40.97 -20.01 -6.14
N PRO A 360 40.33 -20.82 -5.26
CA PRO A 360 40.71 -22.22 -5.08
C PRO A 360 40.41 -23.05 -6.34
N THR A 361 41.11 -24.17 -6.54
CA THR A 361 40.83 -25.08 -7.66
C THR A 361 39.38 -25.58 -7.62
N LEU A 362 38.71 -25.56 -8.77
CA LEU A 362 37.31 -25.93 -8.88
C LEU A 362 37.15 -27.47 -8.83
N ASP A 363 37.24 -28.02 -7.63
CA ASP A 363 37.14 -29.45 -7.35
C ASP A 363 35.91 -29.77 -6.46
N ASP A 364 35.49 -31.03 -6.40
CA ASP A 364 34.31 -31.49 -5.63
C ASP A 364 34.37 -31.14 -4.13
N SER A 365 35.57 -30.93 -3.57
CA SER A 365 35.75 -30.45 -2.19
C SER A 365 35.15 -29.07 -1.92
N LEU A 366 34.86 -28.29 -2.97
CA LEU A 366 34.20 -26.99 -2.87
C LEU A 366 32.68 -27.08 -2.93
N ALA A 367 32.09 -28.23 -3.29
CA ALA A 367 30.64 -28.37 -3.45
C ALA A 367 29.90 -27.94 -2.18
N ASP A 368 30.30 -28.49 -1.02
CA ASP A 368 29.70 -28.15 0.28
C ASP A 368 29.84 -26.65 0.65
N LYS A 369 30.94 -26.01 0.21
CA LYS A 369 31.15 -24.56 0.43
C LYS A 369 30.28 -23.69 -0.48
N LEU A 370 29.97 -24.16 -1.68
CA LEU A 370 29.11 -23.45 -2.65
C LEU A 370 27.63 -23.62 -2.32
N LEU A 371 27.26 -24.84 -1.93
CA LEU A 371 25.92 -25.20 -1.50
C LEU A 371 26.02 -26.19 -0.34
N PRO A 372 25.64 -25.77 0.89
CA PRO A 372 25.69 -26.64 2.06
C PRO A 372 24.90 -27.94 1.82
N GLY A 373 25.53 -29.09 2.04
CA GLY A 373 24.90 -30.40 1.87
C GLY A 373 25.00 -31.02 0.47
N SER A 374 25.79 -30.43 -0.44
CA SER A 374 26.13 -31.04 -1.74
C SER A 374 27.51 -31.67 -1.71
N THR A 375 27.68 -32.80 -2.39
CA THR A 375 28.94 -33.58 -2.37
C THR A 375 29.75 -33.40 -3.66
N THR A 376 29.10 -33.02 -4.75
CA THR A 376 29.71 -32.91 -6.09
C THR A 376 29.35 -31.59 -6.74
N LEU A 377 30.26 -31.03 -7.56
CA LEU A 377 29.99 -29.77 -8.28
C LEU A 377 28.78 -29.86 -9.22
N LYS A 378 28.57 -31.02 -9.84
CA LYS A 378 27.40 -31.27 -10.68
C LYS A 378 26.09 -31.15 -9.91
N GLU A 379 26.04 -31.62 -8.66
CA GLU A 379 24.85 -31.48 -7.82
C GLU A 379 24.57 -30.00 -7.51
N VAL A 380 25.62 -29.20 -7.28
CA VAL A 380 25.49 -27.75 -7.10
C VAL A 380 24.89 -27.10 -8.34
N GLU A 381 25.45 -27.41 -9.52
CA GLU A 381 24.98 -26.87 -10.80
C GLU A 381 23.52 -27.27 -11.08
N GLU A 382 23.16 -28.54 -10.90
CA GLU A 382 21.79 -29.02 -11.12
C GLU A 382 20.79 -28.37 -10.15
N THR A 383 21.16 -28.21 -8.88
CA THR A 383 20.28 -27.61 -7.87
C THR A 383 20.10 -26.11 -8.12
N LEU A 384 21.17 -25.41 -8.49
CA LEU A 384 21.10 -24.00 -8.88
C LEU A 384 20.31 -23.82 -10.18
N ALA A 385 20.49 -24.70 -11.16
CA ALA A 385 19.75 -24.68 -12.41
C ALA A 385 18.24 -24.86 -12.17
N LYS A 386 17.84 -25.84 -11.34
CA LYS A 386 16.43 -26.04 -10.96
C LYS A 386 15.85 -24.80 -10.29
N ARG A 387 16.56 -24.23 -9.31
CA ARG A 387 16.12 -23.00 -8.63
C ARG A 387 16.01 -21.82 -9.61
N CYS A 388 16.95 -21.67 -10.54
CA CYS A 388 16.89 -20.60 -11.53
C CYS A 388 15.75 -20.81 -12.53
N GLN A 389 15.44 -22.07 -12.90
CA GLN A 389 14.29 -22.39 -13.74
C GLN A 389 12.96 -22.08 -13.04
N GLU A 390 12.84 -22.38 -11.75
CA GLU A 390 11.66 -22.03 -10.95
C GLU A 390 11.48 -20.50 -10.91
N MET A 391 12.53 -19.74 -10.60
CA MET A 391 12.47 -18.28 -10.61
C MET A 391 12.16 -17.69 -11.99
N GLU A 392 12.74 -18.27 -13.06
CA GLU A 392 12.45 -17.86 -14.44
C GLU A 392 10.97 -18.10 -14.78
N GLN A 393 10.43 -19.26 -14.41
CA GLN A 393 9.04 -19.61 -14.65
C GLN A 393 8.10 -18.68 -13.89
N GLU A 394 8.36 -18.42 -12.60
CA GLU A 394 7.60 -17.48 -11.79
C GLU A 394 7.63 -16.06 -12.38
N ALA A 395 8.82 -15.59 -12.79
CA ALA A 395 8.97 -14.27 -13.40
C ALA A 395 8.23 -14.17 -14.74
N LYS A 396 8.26 -15.22 -15.56
CA LYS A 396 7.51 -15.29 -16.83
C LYS A 396 6.00 -15.29 -16.59
N GLU A 397 5.53 -16.05 -15.60
CA GLU A 397 4.11 -16.09 -15.24
C GLU A 397 3.63 -14.72 -14.77
N GLN A 398 4.35 -14.07 -13.86
CA GLN A 398 4.04 -12.71 -13.39
C GLN A 398 4.06 -11.68 -14.52
N ALA A 399 5.07 -11.73 -15.40
CA ALA A 399 5.12 -10.83 -16.55
C ALA A 399 3.93 -11.05 -17.50
N THR A 400 3.50 -12.31 -17.68
CA THR A 400 2.33 -12.66 -18.49
C THR A 400 1.04 -12.14 -17.84
N ASP A 401 0.86 -12.34 -16.53
CA ASP A 401 -0.29 -11.83 -15.77
C ASP A 401 -0.40 -10.32 -15.86
N ASN A 402 0.71 -9.62 -15.63
CA ASN A 402 0.75 -8.16 -15.74
C ASN A 402 0.42 -7.69 -17.16
N ALA A 403 0.90 -8.37 -18.20
CA ALA A 403 0.59 -8.03 -19.58
C ALA A 403 -0.89 -8.26 -19.92
N ILE A 404 -1.50 -9.32 -19.40
CA ILE A 404 -2.94 -9.59 -19.52
C ILE A 404 -3.75 -8.46 -18.86
N LEU A 405 -3.45 -8.15 -17.60
CA LEU A 405 -4.16 -7.12 -16.83
C LEU A 405 -4.02 -5.73 -17.47
N GLU A 406 -2.85 -5.41 -18.03
CA GLU A 406 -2.62 -4.14 -18.73
C GLU A 406 -3.41 -4.06 -20.04
N GLN A 407 -3.59 -5.17 -20.77
CA GLN A 407 -4.46 -5.20 -21.96
C GLN A 407 -5.93 -5.04 -21.60
N ILE A 408 -6.42 -5.76 -20.58
CA ILE A 408 -7.80 -5.64 -20.11
C ILE A 408 -8.11 -4.21 -19.69
N ARG A 409 -7.20 -3.59 -18.94
CA ARG A 409 -7.32 -2.20 -18.51
C ARG A 409 -7.58 -1.24 -19.66
N LYS A 410 -6.91 -1.42 -20.81
CA LYS A 410 -7.05 -0.55 -21.99
C LYS A 410 -8.40 -0.72 -22.70
N MET A 411 -9.06 -1.85 -22.52
CA MET A 411 -10.36 -2.16 -23.13
C MET A 411 -11.54 -1.73 -22.26
N VAL A 412 -11.29 -1.25 -21.04
CA VAL A 412 -12.34 -1.04 -20.03
C VAL A 412 -12.48 0.43 -19.65
N GLU A 413 -13.71 0.93 -19.75
CA GLU A 413 -14.12 2.25 -19.31
C GLU A 413 -15.07 2.17 -18.12
N VAL A 414 -14.71 2.87 -17.03
CA VAL A 414 -15.44 2.85 -15.77
C VAL A 414 -15.41 4.22 -15.11
N GLU A 415 -16.56 4.63 -14.61
CA GLU A 415 -16.69 5.76 -13.68
C GLU A 415 -16.51 5.29 -12.25
N ILE A 416 -15.36 5.59 -11.65
CA ILE A 416 -15.01 5.12 -10.31
C ILE A 416 -15.56 6.08 -9.25
N PRO A 417 -16.34 5.60 -8.27
CA PRO A 417 -16.79 6.41 -7.16
C PRO A 417 -15.65 6.78 -6.19
N GLN A 418 -15.78 7.93 -5.53
CA GLN A 418 -14.73 8.45 -4.67
C GLN A 418 -14.49 7.56 -3.43
N SER A 419 -15.55 6.99 -2.84
CA SER A 419 -15.41 6.08 -1.70
C SER A 419 -14.52 4.87 -2.02
N LEU A 420 -14.75 4.22 -3.17
CA LEU A 420 -13.98 3.07 -3.61
C LEU A 420 -12.53 3.46 -3.89
N PHE A 421 -12.30 4.62 -4.51
CA PHE A 421 -10.95 5.15 -4.73
C PHE A 421 -10.19 5.39 -3.42
N GLU A 422 -10.84 6.04 -2.44
CA GLU A 422 -10.23 6.30 -1.14
C GLU A 422 -9.98 5.04 -0.33
N GLU A 423 -10.91 4.07 -0.37
CA GLU A 423 -10.76 2.79 0.30
C GLU A 423 -9.55 2.02 -0.24
N GLN A 424 -9.49 1.82 -1.55
CA GLN A 424 -8.40 1.10 -2.21
C GLN A 424 -7.06 1.82 -2.01
N GLY A 425 -7.04 3.14 -2.15
CA GLY A 425 -5.84 3.91 -1.91
C GLY A 425 -5.35 3.85 -0.46
N ARG A 426 -6.24 3.79 0.54
CA ARG A 426 -5.86 3.56 1.95
C ARG A 426 -5.32 2.15 2.16
N GLN A 427 -5.87 1.13 1.50
CA GLN A 427 -5.35 -0.23 1.55
C GLN A 427 -3.92 -0.29 0.97
N PHE A 428 -3.68 0.31 -0.20
CA PHE A 428 -2.33 0.42 -0.78
C PHE A 428 -1.35 1.16 0.12
N TYR A 429 -1.80 2.27 0.71
CA TYR A 429 -0.97 3.01 1.64
C TYR A 429 -0.61 2.18 2.88
N GLY A 430 -1.58 1.43 3.42
CA GLY A 430 -1.36 0.50 4.52
C GLY A 430 -0.32 -0.57 4.19
N ALA A 431 -0.43 -1.21 3.01
CA ALA A 431 0.55 -2.20 2.54
C ALA A 431 1.96 -1.59 2.41
N ARG A 432 2.07 -0.39 1.84
CA ARG A 432 3.33 0.35 1.72
C ARG A 432 3.94 0.67 3.08
N LEU A 433 3.13 1.09 4.06
CA LEU A 433 3.62 1.37 5.41
C LEU A 433 4.21 0.12 6.06
N LEU A 434 3.59 -1.03 5.86
CA LEU A 434 4.09 -2.31 6.39
C LEU A 434 5.39 -2.74 5.73
N GLU A 435 5.51 -2.56 4.41
CA GLU A 435 6.76 -2.81 3.69
C GLU A 435 7.90 -1.92 4.24
N ILE A 436 7.63 -0.63 4.46
CA ILE A 436 8.61 0.29 5.01
C ILE A 436 8.98 -0.12 6.45
N GLN A 437 8.02 -0.53 7.28
CA GLN A 437 8.30 -1.01 8.64
C GLN A 437 9.12 -2.32 8.65
N GLY A 438 8.85 -3.22 7.71
CA GLY A 438 9.59 -4.48 7.57
C GLY A 438 11.04 -4.26 7.12
N ASN A 439 11.25 -3.32 6.21
CA ASN A 439 12.56 -3.02 5.63
C ASN A 439 13.39 -2.01 6.45
N MET A 440 12.74 -1.14 7.21
CA MET A 440 13.38 -0.07 7.97
C MET A 440 12.89 -0.06 9.42
N LYS A 441 13.83 0.01 10.37
CA LYS A 441 13.51 0.30 11.78
C LYS A 441 13.16 1.79 11.92
N LEU A 442 11.92 2.14 11.59
CA LEU A 442 11.40 3.49 11.78
C LEU A 442 11.24 3.82 13.26
N THR A 443 11.51 5.06 13.64
CA THR A 443 11.14 5.58 14.97
C THR A 443 9.63 5.85 15.03
N GLU A 444 9.07 5.86 16.24
CA GLU A 444 7.65 6.09 16.48
C GLU A 444 7.18 7.45 15.91
N GLU A 445 8.03 8.48 15.99
CA GLU A 445 7.78 9.81 15.41
C GLU A 445 7.72 9.79 13.88
N GLN A 446 8.58 9.00 13.22
CA GLN A 446 8.57 8.84 11.77
C GLN A 446 7.31 8.07 11.33
N LEU A 447 6.94 7.03 12.07
CA LEU A 447 5.73 6.27 11.79
C LEU A 447 4.47 7.11 11.98
N ALA A 448 4.42 7.96 13.00
CA ALA A 448 3.31 8.89 13.24
C ALA A 448 3.20 9.95 12.12
N SER A 449 4.33 10.44 11.62
CA SER A 449 4.36 11.37 10.47
C SER A 449 3.82 10.73 9.20
N LEU A 450 4.27 9.50 8.90
CA LEU A 450 3.79 8.73 7.75
C LEU A 450 2.32 8.31 7.91
N SER A 451 1.86 8.02 9.12
CA SER A 451 0.46 7.65 9.37
C SER A 451 -0.48 8.86 9.43
N SER A 452 0.01 10.08 9.21
CA SER A 452 -0.80 11.29 9.26
C SER A 452 -1.76 11.40 8.07
N GLN A 453 -2.94 12.00 8.27
CA GLN A 453 -3.94 12.18 7.20
C GLN A 453 -3.39 12.96 6.00
N LYS A 454 -2.43 13.87 6.24
CA LYS A 454 -1.77 14.63 5.16
C LYS A 454 -0.94 13.71 4.26
N ALA A 455 -0.13 12.83 4.85
CA ALA A 455 0.70 11.89 4.11
C ALA A 455 -0.15 10.89 3.30
N VAL A 456 -1.26 10.43 3.88
CA VAL A 456 -2.23 9.58 3.16
C VAL A 456 -2.81 10.34 1.96
N ASN A 457 -3.28 11.57 2.15
CA ASN A 457 -3.89 12.36 1.06
C ASN A 457 -2.90 12.67 -0.06
N GLU A 458 -1.66 13.03 0.28
CA GLU A 458 -0.59 13.25 -0.71
C GLU A 458 -0.27 11.98 -1.50
N PHE A 459 -0.27 10.83 -0.84
CA PHE A 459 -0.13 9.54 -1.52
C PHE A 459 -1.29 9.27 -2.49
N LEU A 460 -2.53 9.51 -2.06
CA LEU A 460 -3.70 9.34 -2.91
C LEU A 460 -3.67 10.24 -4.16
N GLU A 461 -3.18 11.46 -4.03
CA GLU A 461 -3.04 12.39 -5.16
C GLU A 461 -1.91 11.96 -6.11
N THR A 462 -0.73 11.65 -5.56
CA THR A 462 0.44 11.26 -6.36
C THR A 462 0.26 9.91 -7.07
N GLN A 463 -0.48 8.97 -6.46
CA GLN A 463 -0.74 7.63 -7.01
C GLN A 463 -2.13 7.49 -7.61
N ARG A 464 -2.83 8.60 -7.89
CA ARG A 464 -4.21 8.58 -8.37
C ARG A 464 -4.40 7.71 -9.61
N GLU A 465 -3.51 7.83 -10.58
CA GLU A 465 -3.56 7.03 -11.81
C GLU A 465 -3.35 5.55 -11.51
N SER A 466 -2.31 5.19 -10.75
CA SER A 466 -2.01 3.81 -10.38
C SER A 466 -3.19 3.14 -9.65
N ILE A 467 -3.73 3.79 -8.63
CA ILE A 467 -4.90 3.30 -7.87
C ILE A 467 -6.11 3.14 -8.79
N THR A 468 -6.38 4.13 -9.66
CA THR A 468 -7.46 4.07 -10.65
C THR A 468 -7.30 2.88 -11.59
N ASN A 469 -6.09 2.58 -12.02
CA ASN A 469 -5.80 1.48 -12.94
C ASN A 469 -6.04 0.12 -12.30
N ILE A 470 -5.60 -0.03 -11.05
CA ILE A 470 -5.79 -1.23 -10.26
C ILE A 470 -7.28 -1.48 -10.02
N ILE A 471 -8.03 -0.44 -9.64
CA ILE A 471 -9.49 -0.54 -9.47
C ILE A 471 -10.15 -1.03 -10.77
N LYS A 472 -9.77 -0.46 -11.91
CA LYS A 472 -10.29 -0.91 -13.22
C LYS A 472 -9.98 -2.38 -13.49
N GLN A 473 -8.76 -2.82 -13.18
CA GLN A 473 -8.33 -4.21 -13.35
C GLN A 473 -9.16 -5.16 -12.47
N ASN A 474 -9.30 -4.86 -11.17
CA ASN A 474 -10.06 -5.68 -10.23
C ASN A 474 -11.54 -5.78 -10.63
N LEU A 475 -12.14 -4.65 -11.01
CA LEU A 475 -13.53 -4.60 -11.47
C LEU A 475 -13.72 -5.40 -12.76
N ALA A 476 -12.81 -5.25 -13.73
CA ALA A 476 -12.86 -5.99 -14.99
C ALA A 476 -12.73 -7.50 -14.78
N VAL A 477 -11.82 -7.92 -13.90
CA VAL A 477 -11.64 -9.32 -13.51
C VAL A 477 -12.91 -9.89 -12.87
N GLY A 478 -13.50 -9.19 -11.90
CA GLY A 478 -14.76 -9.64 -11.26
C GLY A 478 -15.95 -9.70 -12.23
N ASP A 479 -16.00 -8.83 -13.23
CA ASP A 479 -17.05 -8.88 -14.27
C ASP A 479 -16.83 -10.03 -15.25
N ILE A 480 -15.58 -10.33 -15.64
CA ILE A 480 -15.28 -11.54 -16.45
C ILE A 480 -15.69 -12.80 -15.69
N PHE A 481 -15.36 -12.89 -14.39
CA PHE A 481 -15.73 -14.01 -13.54
C PHE A 481 -17.25 -14.27 -13.56
N LYS A 482 -18.05 -13.20 -13.44
CA LYS A 482 -19.52 -13.25 -13.49
C LYS A 482 -20.06 -13.57 -14.87
N ARG A 483 -19.53 -12.95 -15.94
CA ARG A 483 -20.01 -13.16 -17.32
C ARG A 483 -19.75 -14.57 -17.82
N GLU A 484 -18.60 -15.13 -17.49
CA GLU A 484 -18.19 -16.47 -17.93
C GLU A 484 -18.65 -17.57 -16.96
N ASN A 485 -19.35 -17.19 -15.87
CA ASN A 485 -19.83 -18.10 -14.82
C ASN A 485 -18.72 -19.04 -14.31
N LEU A 486 -17.56 -18.47 -13.99
CA LEU A 486 -16.48 -19.23 -13.41
C LEU A 486 -16.82 -19.62 -11.97
N GLU A 487 -16.32 -20.77 -11.53
CA GLU A 487 -16.55 -21.29 -10.19
C GLU A 487 -15.21 -21.73 -9.57
N PHE A 488 -15.09 -21.56 -8.26
CA PHE A 488 -14.02 -22.13 -7.45
C PHE A 488 -14.64 -23.03 -6.38
N SER A 489 -13.86 -24.01 -5.90
CA SER A 489 -14.36 -24.94 -4.89
C SER A 489 -14.49 -24.26 -3.52
N THR A 490 -15.57 -24.53 -2.80
CA THR A 490 -15.73 -24.07 -1.41
C THR A 490 -14.59 -24.56 -0.51
N ASP A 491 -14.04 -25.74 -0.79
CA ASP A 491 -12.92 -26.31 -0.03
C ASP A 491 -11.61 -25.54 -0.25
N GLU A 492 -11.43 -24.95 -1.44
CA GLU A 492 -10.28 -24.12 -1.78
C GLU A 492 -10.35 -22.80 -0.99
N LEU A 493 -11.53 -22.19 -0.92
CA LEU A 493 -11.77 -20.99 -0.13
C LEU A 493 -11.55 -21.22 1.36
N VAL A 494 -12.09 -22.29 1.93
CA VAL A 494 -11.90 -22.58 3.37
C VAL A 494 -10.42 -22.78 3.70
N LYS A 495 -9.69 -23.56 2.88
CA LYS A 495 -8.26 -23.79 3.09
C LYS A 495 -7.45 -22.50 3.02
N GLU A 496 -7.79 -21.62 2.09
CA GLU A 496 -7.03 -20.38 1.93
C GLU A 496 -7.35 -19.37 3.03
N VAL A 497 -8.61 -19.27 3.46
CA VAL A 497 -8.99 -18.49 4.65
C VAL A 497 -8.28 -19.00 5.90
N GLU A 498 -8.20 -20.33 6.10
CA GLU A 498 -7.44 -20.92 7.21
C GLU A 498 -5.95 -20.58 7.11
N ASN A 499 -5.35 -20.66 5.91
CA ASN A 499 -3.96 -20.25 5.70
C ASN A 499 -3.76 -18.78 6.10
N SER A 500 -4.59 -17.85 5.61
CA SER A 500 -4.50 -16.43 5.94
C SER A 500 -4.64 -16.18 7.44
N ILE A 501 -5.62 -16.79 8.10
CA ILE A 501 -5.83 -16.67 9.55
C ILE A 501 -4.62 -17.21 10.33
N THR A 502 -3.99 -18.30 9.88
CA THR A 502 -2.79 -18.82 10.55
C THR A 502 -1.62 -17.86 10.46
N GLU A 503 -1.45 -17.13 9.35
CA GLU A 503 -0.42 -16.09 9.24
C GLU A 503 -0.72 -14.91 10.16
N PHE A 504 -1.94 -14.37 10.19
CA PHE A 504 -2.32 -13.30 11.12
C PHE A 504 -2.04 -13.67 12.59
N LYS A 505 -2.33 -14.92 12.97
CA LYS A 505 -2.03 -15.44 14.32
C LYS A 505 -0.53 -15.51 14.61
N LYS A 506 0.31 -15.89 13.65
CA LYS A 506 1.78 -15.90 13.82
C LYS A 506 2.31 -14.50 14.08
N HIS A 507 1.74 -13.50 13.41
CA HIS A 507 2.16 -12.11 13.52
C HIS A 507 1.44 -11.32 14.62
N LYS A 508 0.56 -11.96 15.40
CA LYS A 508 -0.23 -11.37 16.50
C LYS A 508 -1.03 -10.13 16.07
N GLN A 509 -1.54 -10.15 14.85
CA GLN A 509 -2.36 -9.08 14.31
C GLN A 509 -3.84 -9.33 14.59
N GLU A 510 -4.58 -8.24 14.81
CA GLU A 510 -6.04 -8.28 14.91
C GLU A 510 -6.63 -8.43 13.50
N TYR A 511 -7.56 -9.36 13.33
CA TYR A 511 -8.17 -9.67 12.04
C TYR A 511 -9.69 -9.78 12.19
N ASP A 512 -10.39 -9.54 11.09
CA ASP A 512 -11.84 -9.71 10.96
C ASP A 512 -12.11 -10.85 9.99
N GLU A 513 -12.73 -11.93 10.45
CA GLU A 513 -12.93 -13.16 9.68
C GLU A 513 -13.77 -12.92 8.42
N GLU A 514 -14.78 -12.04 8.48
CA GLU A 514 -15.62 -11.74 7.31
C GLU A 514 -14.81 -11.00 6.24
N ARG A 515 -13.98 -10.02 6.66
CA ARG A 515 -13.15 -9.26 5.72
C ARG A 515 -12.06 -10.11 5.09
N VAL A 516 -11.43 -10.98 5.87
CA VAL A 516 -10.42 -11.92 5.35
C VAL A 516 -11.06 -12.86 4.32
N LYS A 517 -12.28 -13.34 4.60
CA LYS A 517 -13.02 -14.17 3.65
C LYS A 517 -13.33 -13.44 2.35
N ASP A 518 -13.84 -12.22 2.42
CA ASP A 518 -14.13 -11.39 1.24
C ASP A 518 -12.86 -11.18 0.39
N GLN A 519 -11.72 -10.88 1.03
CA GLN A 519 -10.43 -10.68 0.35
C GLN A 519 -9.90 -11.96 -0.30
N VAL A 520 -9.93 -13.09 0.40
CA VAL A 520 -9.50 -14.38 -0.14
C VAL A 520 -10.37 -14.79 -1.34
N GLN A 521 -11.68 -14.52 -1.26
CA GLN A 521 -12.59 -14.74 -2.38
C GLN A 521 -12.18 -13.92 -3.61
N GLU A 522 -11.95 -12.61 -3.47
CA GLU A 522 -11.49 -11.76 -4.58
C GLU A 522 -10.18 -12.27 -5.21
N ILE A 523 -9.23 -12.74 -4.37
CA ILE A 523 -7.95 -13.33 -4.83
C ILE A 523 -8.19 -14.58 -5.66
N LEU A 524 -9.05 -15.49 -5.20
CA LEU A 524 -9.36 -16.74 -5.90
C LEU A 524 -10.12 -16.48 -7.21
N GLU A 525 -11.08 -15.55 -7.21
CA GLU A 525 -11.79 -15.13 -8.42
C GLU A 525 -10.79 -14.61 -9.47
N GLY A 526 -9.86 -13.75 -9.06
CA GLY A 526 -8.84 -13.22 -9.95
C GLY A 526 -7.89 -14.27 -10.51
N ALA A 527 -7.45 -15.22 -9.67
CA ALA A 527 -6.61 -16.33 -10.11
C ALA A 527 -7.32 -17.19 -11.18
N LYS A 528 -8.60 -17.53 -10.98
CA LYS A 528 -9.37 -18.32 -11.97
C LYS A 528 -9.56 -17.58 -13.29
N VAL A 529 -9.84 -16.28 -13.24
CA VAL A 529 -9.99 -15.46 -14.44
C VAL A 529 -8.68 -15.40 -15.23
N LEU A 530 -7.54 -15.20 -14.56
CA LEU A 530 -6.24 -15.16 -15.23
C LEU A 530 -5.88 -16.52 -15.85
N GLU A 531 -6.14 -17.63 -15.16
CA GLU A 531 -5.96 -18.97 -15.73
C GLU A 531 -6.81 -19.16 -17.00
N TRP A 532 -8.09 -18.80 -16.93
CA TRP A 532 -9.00 -18.89 -18.08
C TRP A 532 -8.55 -18.01 -19.25
N LEU A 533 -8.06 -16.81 -18.97
CA LEU A 533 -7.55 -15.88 -19.99
C LEU A 533 -6.25 -16.40 -20.62
N LYS A 534 -5.33 -16.96 -19.83
CA LYS A 534 -4.10 -17.58 -20.32
C LYS A 534 -4.37 -18.73 -21.29
N GLU A 535 -5.40 -19.54 -21.03
CA GLU A 535 -5.78 -20.65 -21.90
C GLU A 535 -6.36 -20.20 -23.26
N ARG A 536 -6.89 -18.98 -23.34
CA ARG A 536 -7.59 -18.46 -24.54
C ARG A 536 -6.83 -17.37 -25.29
N ALA A 537 -5.92 -16.67 -24.62
CA ALA A 537 -5.12 -15.62 -25.23
C ALA A 537 -3.96 -16.18 -26.07
N GLU A 538 -3.63 -15.50 -27.17
CA GLU A 538 -2.45 -15.78 -27.97
C GLU A 538 -1.26 -15.00 -27.37
N ILE A 539 -0.42 -15.70 -26.59
CA ILE A 539 0.73 -15.09 -25.90
C ILE A 539 2.01 -15.30 -26.72
N GLN A 540 2.68 -14.20 -27.05
CA GLN A 540 3.96 -14.18 -27.76
C GLN A 540 5.06 -13.64 -26.85
N TYR A 541 6.12 -14.42 -26.65
CA TYR A 541 7.27 -14.01 -25.86
C TYR A 541 8.35 -13.41 -26.76
N ILE A 542 8.81 -12.20 -26.43
CA ILE A 542 9.92 -11.54 -27.10
C ILE A 542 11.04 -11.35 -26.07
N THR A 543 12.22 -11.89 -26.35
CA THR A 543 13.42 -11.61 -25.57
C THR A 543 14.04 -10.29 -26.03
N ARG A 544 14.34 -9.42 -25.07
CA ARG A 544 14.91 -8.09 -25.30
C ARG A 544 16.42 -8.06 -25.12
#